data_AF-A0A3D9L5D2-F1
#
_entry.id   AF-A0A3D9L5D2-F1
#
_cell.length_a   1.000
_cell.length_b   1.000
_cell.length_c   1.000
_cell.angle_alpha   90.00
_cell.angle_beta   90.00
_cell.angle_gamma   90.00
#
_symmetry.space_group_name_H-M   'P 1'
#
loop_
_entity.id
_entity.type
_entity.pdbx_description
1 polymer ?
#
loop_
_entity_poly.entity_id
_entity_poly.type
_entity_poly.pdbx_seq_one_letter_code
_entity_poly.pdbx_strand_id
1 'polypeptide(L)' 'MLIREKIQKEINEIPDRLLADLYQYMKFLKFKQKQQERIATTYASEQVLSKDWNTPEEDEAWANL' A
#
# COMPACT_ATOMS: atom_id res chain seq x y z
N MET A 1 -9.69 19.39 15.40
CA MET A 1 -9.12 18.30 16.23
C MET A 1 -10.24 17.70 17.06
N LEU A 2 -10.91 16.63 16.63
CA LEU A 2 -12.06 16.06 17.38
C LEU A 2 -12.15 14.53 17.30
N ILE A 3 -11.73 13.95 16.18
CA ILE A 3 -11.83 12.50 15.96
C ILE A 3 -10.86 11.73 16.86
N ARG A 4 -9.64 12.22 17.07
CA ARG A 4 -8.64 11.55 17.92
C ARG A 4 -9.12 11.45 19.37
N GLU A 5 -9.70 12.51 19.91
CA GLU A 5 -10.24 12.52 21.28
C GLU A 5 -11.47 11.62 21.43
N LYS A 6 -12.37 11.61 20.43
CA LYS A 6 -13.54 10.71 20.43
C LYS A 6 -13.12 9.23 20.41
N ILE A 7 -12.17 8.87 19.55
CA ILE A 7 -11.63 7.51 19.48
C ILE A 7 -11.00 7.10 20.81
N GLN A 8 -10.30 8.02 21.48
CA GLN A 8 -9.61 7.72 22.73
C GLN A 8 -10.58 7.48 23.89
N LYS A 9 -11.74 8.14 23.89
CA LYS A 9 -12.83 7.86 24.84
C LYS A 9 -13.45 6.48 24.58
N GLU A 10 -13.80 6.18 23.33
CA GLU A 10 -14.45 4.91 23.01
C GLU A 10 -13.51 3.70 23.21
N ILE A 11 -12.21 3.84 22.98
CA ILE A 11 -11.23 2.79 23.27
C ILE A 11 -11.22 2.41 24.75
N ASN A 12 -11.41 3.37 25.66
CA ASN A 12 -11.42 3.10 27.11
C ASN A 12 -12.70 2.40 27.58
N GLU A 13 -13.79 2.51 26.82
CA GLU A 13 -15.09 1.91 27.15
C GLU A 13 -15.27 0.52 26.49
N ILE A 14 -14.40 0.16 25.56
CA ILE A 14 -14.47 -1.08 24.80
C ILE A 14 -13.82 -2.25 25.55
N PRO A 15 -14.43 -3.45 25.56
CA PRO A 15 -13.82 -4.66 26.10
C PRO A 15 -12.53 -5.08 25.38
N ASP A 16 -11.55 -5.63 26.11
CA ASP A 16 -10.25 -6.08 25.59
C ASP A 16 -10.33 -7.00 24.36
N ARG A 17 -11.38 -7.83 24.28
CA ARG A 17 -11.62 -8.72 23.14
C ARG A 17 -11.76 -7.94 21.82
N LEU A 18 -12.42 -6.79 21.85
CA LEU A 18 -12.62 -5.93 20.69
C LEU A 18 -11.42 -5.00 20.45
N LEU A 19 -10.63 -4.68 21.49
CA LEU A 19 -9.38 -3.93 21.34
C LEU A 19 -8.37 -4.66 20.44
N ALA A 20 -8.31 -5.99 20.55
CA ALA A 20 -7.46 -6.82 19.69
C ALA A 20 -7.83 -6.67 18.20
N ASP A 21 -9.13 -6.74 17.88
CA ASP A 21 -9.64 -6.59 16.52
C ASP A 21 -9.40 -5.17 15.99
N LEU A 22 -9.61 -4.16 16.82
CA LEU A 22 -9.39 -2.75 16.48
C LEU A 22 -7.89 -2.48 16.22
N TYR A 23 -7.01 -3.08 17.02
CA TYR A 23 -5.56 -3.00 16.81
C TYR A 23 -5.12 -3.68 15.52
N GLN A 24 -5.67 -4.86 15.21
CA GLN A 24 -5.42 -5.52 13.92
C GLN A 24 -5.88 -4.65 12.75
N TYR A 25 -7.07 -4.05 12.86
CA TYR A 25 -7.59 -3.16 11.83
C TYR A 25 -6.71 -1.91 11.64
N MET A 26 -6.21 -1.31 12.73
CA MET A 26 -5.24 -0.21 12.64
C MET A 26 -3.95 -0.61 11.93
N LYS A 27 -3.43 -1.82 12.19
CA LYS A 27 -2.27 -2.36 11.46
C LYS A 27 -2.58 -2.54 9.98
N PHE A 28 -3.75 -3.07 9.65
CA PHE A 28 -4.20 -3.22 8.27
C PHE A 28 -4.28 -1.88 7.54
N LEU A 29 -4.84 -0.84 8.16
CA LEU A 29 -4.90 0.50 7.57
C LEU A 29 -3.51 1.08 7.29
N LYS A 30 -2.56 0.93 8.22
CA LYS A 30 -1.17 1.36 8.02
C LYS A 30 -0.48 0.56 6.90
N PHE A 31 -0.73 -0.74 6.81
CA PHE A 31 -0.22 -1.58 5.73
C PHE A 31 -0.79 -1.13 4.38
N LYS A 32 -2.11 -0.91 4.30
CA LYS A 32 -2.78 -0.45 3.08
C LYS A 32 -2.22 0.88 2.59
N GLN A 33 -2.00 1.84 3.49
CA GLN A 33 -1.39 3.12 3.14
C GLN A 33 0.01 2.94 2.53
N LYS A 34 0.87 2.15 3.18
CA LYS A 34 2.21 1.84 2.66
C LYS A 34 2.18 1.11 1.32
N GLN A 35 1.21 0.22 1.12
CA GLN A 35 1.06 -0.48 -0.15
C GLN A 35 0.57 0.44 -1.26
N GLN A 36 -0.31 1.40 -0.98
CA GLN A 36 -0.70 2.41 -1.97
C GLN A 36 0.50 3.27 -2.42
N GLU A 37 1.37 3.68 -1.49
CA GLU A 37 2.60 4.40 -1.81
C GLU A 37 3.57 3.54 -2.66
N ARG A 38 3.70 2.25 -2.34
CA ARG A 38 4.52 1.30 -3.11
C ARG A 38 3.96 1.05 -4.50
N ILE A 39 2.66 0.81 -4.62
CA ILE A 39 1.97 0.59 -5.90
C ILE A 39 2.13 1.83 -6.80
N ALA A 40 1.99 3.05 -6.24
CA ALA A 40 2.23 4.28 -6.98
C ALA A 40 3.68 4.36 -7.51
N THR A 41 4.65 3.87 -6.75
CA THR A 41 6.06 3.81 -7.17
C THR A 41 6.27 2.76 -8.27
N THR A 42 5.68 1.57 -8.14
CA THR A 42 5.76 0.50 -9.15
C THR A 42 5.19 0.96 -10.49
N TYR A 43 3.99 1.55 -10.51
CA TYR A 43 3.41 2.06 -11.76
C TYR A 43 4.21 3.22 -12.37
N ALA A 44 4.83 4.07 -11.55
CA ALA A 44 5.69 5.13 -12.05
C ALA A 44 6.96 4.57 -12.72
N SER A 45 7.53 3.49 -12.19
CA SER A 45 8.68 2.80 -12.79
C SER A 45 8.32 2.08 -14.09
N GLU A 46 7.14 1.46 -14.20
CA GLU A 46 6.68 0.80 -15.45
C GLU A 46 6.66 1.77 -16.63
N GLN A 47 6.18 3.00 -16.43
CA GLN A 47 6.10 3.99 -17.50
C GLN A 47 7.49 4.44 -18.00
N VAL A 48 8.49 4.47 -17.12
CA VAL A 48 9.88 4.79 -17.49
C VAL A 48 10.54 3.60 -18.16
N LEU A 49 10.41 2.40 -17.58
CA LEU A 49 11.01 1.18 -18.11
C LEU A 49 10.46 0.81 -19.50
N SER A 50 9.18 1.09 -19.76
CA SER A 50 8.56 0.85 -21.07
C SER A 50 9.20 1.64 -22.22
N LYS A 51 9.87 2.77 -21.93
CA LYS A 51 10.53 3.59 -22.96
C LYS A 51 11.82 2.96 -23.46
N ASP A 52 12.52 2.25 -22.58
CA ASP A 52 13.82 1.66 -22.88
C ASP A 52 13.66 0.18 -23.27
N TRP A 53 12.61 -0.51 -22.82
CA TRP A 53 12.45 -1.96 -22.97
C TRP A 53 11.46 -2.41 -24.07
N ASN A 54 10.47 -1.58 -24.45
CA ASN A 54 9.52 -1.92 -25.53
C ASN A 54 10.04 -1.41 -26.89
N THR A 55 11.32 -1.66 -27.18
CA THR A 55 11.89 -1.33 -28.49
C THR A 55 11.89 -2.57 -29.38
N PRO A 56 11.64 -2.42 -30.69
CA PRO A 56 11.70 -3.55 -31.64
C PRO A 56 13.04 -4.29 -31.59
N GLU A 57 14.12 -3.57 -31.30
CA GLU A 57 15.47 -4.10 -31.17
C GLU A 57 15.64 -5.02 -29.95
N GLU A 58 15.00 -4.68 -28.83
CA GLU A 58 14.97 -5.58 -27.67
C GLU A 58 14.03 -6.77 -27.91
N ASP A 59 12.86 -6.58 -28.54
CA ASP A 59 11.97 -7.70 -28.88
C ASP A 59 12.68 -8.77 -29.75
N GLU A 60 13.54 -8.34 -30.69
CA GLU A 60 14.37 -9.24 -31.50
C GLU A 60 15.48 -9.92 -30.69
N ALA A 61 16.13 -9.21 -29.76
CA ALA A 61 17.12 -9.78 -28.86
C ALA A 61 16.52 -10.81 -27.90
N TRP A 62 15.31 -10.57 -27.41
CA TRP A 62 14.56 -11.46 -26.53
C TRP A 62 13.99 -12.68 -27.25
N ALA A 63 13.66 -12.55 -28.55
CA ALA A 63 13.20 -13.67 -29.37
C ALA A 63 14.28 -14.74 -29.62
N ASN A 64 15.55 -14.44 -29.33
CA ASN A 64 16.70 -15.31 -29.56
C ASN A 64 17.34 -15.87 -28.26
N LEU A 65 16.67 -15.72 -27.11
CA LEU A 65 17.09 -16.25 -25.79
C LEU A 65 16.29 -17.50 -25.40
#